data_AF-A0A7K1C2K9-F1
#
_entry.id   AF-A0A7K1C2K9-F1
#
_cell.length_a   1.000
_cell.length_b   1.000
_cell.length_c   1.000
_cell.angle_alpha   90.00
_cell.angle_beta   90.00
_cell.angle_gamma   90.00
#
_symmetry.space_group_name_H-M   'P 1'
#
loop_
_entity.id
_entity.type
_entity.pdbx_description
1 polymer ?
#
loop_
_entity_poly.entity_id
_entity_poly.type
_entity_poly.pdbx_seq_one_letter_code
_entity_poly.pdbx_strand_id
1 'polypeptide(L)'
;MNLTKRLKLDRLAWVFMRVSGFFLVFLIFTHLIVNVMQDGGVHAIDFAFVAGKLADPMWQWFDVTLLWLAVLHGTNGMRTIVDDYVYRAKLKKVLLGGLYGSTALLLVLGTLVLFTLDPCPAGSPADLLPSFCSVS
;
A
#
# COMPACT_ATOMS: atom_id res chain seq x y z
N MET A 1 -23.74 18.36 7.17
CA MET A 1 -23.41 18.41 5.72
C MET A 1 -24.73 18.45 4.94
N ASN A 2 -24.87 19.30 3.91
CA ASN A 2 -26.11 19.34 3.12
C ASN A 2 -26.25 18.09 2.22
N LEU A 3 -27.48 17.74 1.85
CA LEU A 3 -27.80 16.50 1.11
C LEU A 3 -27.08 16.43 -0.25
N THR A 4 -26.98 17.55 -0.94
CA THR A 4 -26.32 17.64 -2.26
C THR A 4 -24.82 17.39 -2.20
N LYS A 5 -24.11 17.87 -1.18
CA LYS A 5 -22.68 17.54 -0.98
C LYS A 5 -22.48 16.07 -0.67
N ARG A 6 -23.36 15.46 0.14
CA ARG A 6 -23.30 14.04 0.46
C ARG A 6 -23.46 13.17 -0.79
N LEU A 7 -24.49 13.44 -1.60
CA LEU A 7 -24.72 12.72 -2.87
C LEU A 7 -23.55 12.84 -3.84
N LYS A 8 -22.89 14.00 -3.91
CA LYS A 8 -21.69 14.20 -4.75
C LYS A 8 -20.49 13.37 -4.25
N LEU A 9 -20.24 13.35 -2.94
CA LEU A 9 -19.16 12.55 -2.35
C LEU A 9 -19.41 11.05 -2.50
N ASP A 10 -20.64 10.60 -2.32
CA ASP A 10 -20.99 9.19 -2.49
C ASP A 10 -20.81 8.76 -3.96
N ARG A 11 -21.17 9.64 -4.92
CA ARG A 11 -20.93 9.38 -6.35
C ARG A 11 -19.44 9.33 -6.68
N LEU A 12 -18.64 10.23 -6.13
CA LEU A 12 -17.19 10.24 -6.32
C LEU A 12 -16.54 8.99 -5.73
N ALA A 13 -16.92 8.61 -4.50
CA ALA A 13 -16.45 7.39 -3.85
C ALA A 13 -16.83 6.14 -4.66
N TRP A 14 -18.05 6.12 -5.23
CA TRP A 14 -18.48 5.04 -6.11
C TRP A 14 -17.57 4.92 -7.34
N VAL A 15 -17.32 6.02 -8.06
CA VAL A 15 -16.45 6.04 -9.26
C VAL A 15 -15.04 5.61 -8.88
N PHE A 16 -14.50 6.15 -7.80
CA PHE A 16 -13.18 5.80 -7.28
C PHE A 16 -13.05 4.28 -7.09
N MET A 17 -14.02 3.60 -6.46
CA MET A 17 -13.95 2.15 -6.25
C MET A 17 -13.85 1.35 -7.56
N ARG A 18 -14.55 1.78 -8.62
CA ARG A 18 -14.57 1.05 -9.90
C ARG A 18 -13.26 1.24 -10.64
N VAL A 19 -12.82 2.49 -10.73
CA VAL A 19 -11.58 2.86 -11.43
C VAL A 19 -10.37 2.27 -10.70
N SER A 20 -10.27 2.45 -9.37
CA SER A 20 -9.19 1.86 -8.58
C SER A 20 -9.21 0.34 -8.64
N GLY A 21 -10.38 -0.31 -8.54
CA GLY A 21 -10.50 -1.77 -8.64
C GLY A 21 -9.96 -2.32 -9.97
N PHE A 22 -10.26 -1.65 -11.08
CA PHE A 22 -9.73 -2.02 -12.40
C PHE A 22 -8.19 -1.97 -12.43
N PHE A 23 -7.59 -0.86 -12.01
CA PHE A 23 -6.13 -0.75 -11.98
C PHE A 23 -5.49 -1.71 -10.98
N LEU A 24 -6.13 -1.94 -9.83
CA LEU A 24 -5.65 -2.83 -8.79
C LEU A 24 -5.50 -4.27 -9.27
N VAL A 25 -6.33 -4.75 -10.20
CA VAL A 25 -6.16 -6.08 -10.79
C VAL A 25 -4.76 -6.21 -11.41
N PHE A 26 -4.35 -5.26 -12.24
CA PHE A 26 -3.02 -5.30 -12.87
C PHE A 26 -1.90 -5.12 -11.84
N LEU A 27 -2.06 -4.15 -10.95
CA LEU A 27 -1.04 -3.82 -9.97
C LEU A 27 -0.78 -4.98 -9.00
N ILE A 28 -1.84 -5.62 -8.47
CA ILE A 28 -1.68 -6.72 -7.51
C ILE A 28 -1.11 -7.96 -8.17
N PHE A 29 -1.51 -8.30 -9.40
CA PHE A 29 -0.97 -9.48 -10.07
C PHE A 29 0.51 -9.29 -10.42
N THR A 30 0.90 -8.14 -10.97
CA THR A 30 2.32 -7.85 -11.19
C THR A 30 3.10 -7.89 -9.88
N HIS A 31 2.57 -7.33 -8.79
CA HIS A 31 3.20 -7.40 -7.47
C HIS A 31 3.36 -8.84 -6.97
N LEU A 32 2.32 -9.68 -7.07
CA LEU A 32 2.41 -11.08 -6.64
C LEU A 32 3.36 -11.89 -7.52
N ILE A 33 3.35 -11.66 -8.84
CA ILE A 33 4.21 -12.38 -9.77
C ILE A 33 5.67 -12.10 -9.48
N VAL A 34 6.05 -10.83 -9.39
CA VAL A 34 7.46 -10.41 -9.22
C VAL A 34 8.01 -10.77 -7.85
N ASN A 35 7.19 -10.74 -6.80
CA ASN A 35 7.68 -10.99 -5.44
C ASN A 35 7.58 -12.45 -5.01
N VAL A 36 6.52 -13.19 -5.38
CA VAL A 36 6.25 -14.50 -4.77
C VAL A 36 5.97 -15.65 -5.74
N MET A 37 5.56 -15.38 -7.00
CA MET A 37 5.28 -16.46 -7.95
C MET A 37 6.47 -16.84 -8.83
N GLN A 38 7.61 -16.16 -8.67
CA GLN A 38 8.85 -16.39 -9.40
C GLN A 38 9.97 -16.84 -8.44
N ASP A 39 11.00 -17.47 -9.00
CA ASP A 39 12.33 -17.74 -8.42
C ASP A 39 12.40 -17.89 -6.89
N GLY A 40 12.09 -19.09 -6.37
CA GLY A 40 12.20 -19.39 -4.93
C GLY A 40 11.04 -18.85 -4.06
N GLY A 41 10.14 -18.06 -4.64
CA GLY A 41 8.93 -17.57 -3.99
C GLY A 41 9.21 -16.75 -2.73
N VAL A 42 8.38 -16.91 -1.70
CA VAL A 42 8.55 -16.15 -0.44
C VAL A 42 9.92 -16.33 0.22
N HIS A 43 10.61 -17.45 -0.03
CA HIS A 43 11.92 -17.73 0.55
C HIS A 43 13.06 -16.95 -0.09
N ALA A 44 12.83 -16.37 -1.27
CA ALA A 44 13.79 -15.51 -1.95
C ALA A 44 13.63 -14.02 -1.58
N ILE A 45 12.59 -13.66 -0.81
CA ILE A 45 12.35 -12.28 -0.41
C ILE A 45 13.19 -11.96 0.83
N ASP A 46 14.37 -11.39 0.61
CA ASP A 46 15.26 -10.88 1.66
C ASP A 46 15.54 -9.37 1.48
N PHE A 47 16.46 -8.81 2.29
CA PHE A 47 16.83 -7.40 2.18
C PHE A 47 17.45 -7.09 0.81
N ALA A 48 18.35 -7.93 0.30
CA ALA A 48 19.03 -7.69 -0.96
C ALA A 48 18.04 -7.66 -2.14
N PHE A 49 17.03 -8.54 -2.13
CA PHE A 49 15.93 -8.53 -3.08
C PHE A 49 15.14 -7.21 -3.02
N VAL A 50 14.69 -6.80 -1.84
CA VAL A 50 13.87 -5.59 -1.66
C VAL A 50 14.68 -4.32 -2.00
N ALA A 51 15.90 -4.22 -1.48
CA ALA A 51 16.81 -3.10 -1.74
C ALA A 51 17.18 -3.01 -3.22
N GLY A 52 17.46 -4.16 -3.86
CA GLY A 52 17.74 -4.22 -5.29
C GLY A 52 16.56 -3.78 -6.14
N LYS A 53 15.35 -4.24 -5.82
CA LYS A 53 14.12 -3.80 -6.49
C LYS A 53 13.88 -2.31 -6.31
N LEU A 54 13.97 -1.80 -5.08
CA LEU A 54 13.70 -0.40 -4.77
C LEU A 54 14.84 0.56 -5.16
N ALA A 55 15.99 0.05 -5.62
CA ALA A 55 17.02 0.87 -6.26
C ALA A 55 16.60 1.38 -7.65
N ASP A 56 15.63 0.74 -8.30
CA ASP A 56 15.02 1.22 -9.54
C ASP A 56 13.78 2.09 -9.25
N PRO A 57 13.79 3.39 -9.64
CA PRO A 57 12.66 4.29 -9.43
C PRO A 57 11.33 3.80 -10.04
N MET A 58 11.37 2.97 -11.08
CA MET A 58 10.17 2.40 -11.68
C MET A 58 9.38 1.58 -10.65
N TRP A 59 10.05 0.74 -9.87
CA TRP A 59 9.41 -0.06 -8.84
C TRP A 59 8.92 0.77 -7.64
N GLN A 60 9.62 1.85 -7.28
CA GLN A 60 9.16 2.77 -6.23
C GLN A 60 7.80 3.39 -6.61
N TRP A 61 7.68 3.91 -7.84
CA TRP A 61 6.44 4.50 -8.33
C TRP A 61 5.33 3.48 -8.54
N PHE A 62 5.68 2.26 -8.97
CA PHE A 62 4.75 1.14 -9.06
C PHE A 62 4.18 0.78 -7.68
N ASP A 63 5.04 0.52 -6.70
CA ASP A 63 4.64 0.07 -5.37
C ASP A 63 3.91 1.18 -4.59
N VAL A 64 4.27 2.46 -4.75
CA VAL A 64 3.52 3.56 -4.10
C VAL A 64 2.13 3.71 -4.72
N THR A 65 1.99 3.51 -6.03
CA THR A 65 0.69 3.54 -6.70
C THR A 65 -0.20 2.40 -6.21
N LEU A 66 0.36 1.19 -6.11
CA LEU A 66 -0.34 0.05 -5.51
C LEU A 66 -0.72 0.31 -4.05
N LEU A 67 0.21 0.82 -3.23
CA LEU A 67 -0.02 1.17 -1.82
C LEU A 67 -1.22 2.12 -1.67
N TRP A 68 -1.18 3.25 -2.39
CA TRP A 68 -2.21 4.27 -2.27
C TRP A 68 -3.56 3.78 -2.77
N LEU A 69 -3.61 3.14 -3.94
CA LEU A 69 -4.86 2.62 -4.48
C LEU A 69 -5.43 1.50 -3.60
N ALA A 70 -4.61 0.54 -3.16
CA ALA A 70 -5.08 -0.62 -2.40
C ALA A 70 -5.59 -0.20 -1.02
N VAL A 71 -4.82 0.63 -0.30
CA VAL A 71 -5.21 1.09 1.04
C VAL A 71 -6.45 1.97 0.95
N LEU A 72 -6.54 2.92 0.02
CA LEU A 72 -7.73 3.78 -0.10
C LEU A 72 -8.97 3.01 -0.58
N HIS A 73 -8.80 2.08 -1.53
CA HIS A 73 -9.89 1.19 -1.97
C HIS A 73 -10.41 0.33 -0.82
N GLY A 74 -9.50 -0.34 -0.09
CA GLY A 74 -9.82 -1.11 1.10
C GLY A 74 -10.48 -0.25 2.19
N THR A 75 -9.99 0.97 2.41
CA THR A 75 -10.56 1.91 3.41
C THR A 75 -12.01 2.26 3.08
N ASN A 76 -12.32 2.58 1.83
CA ASN A 76 -13.68 2.93 1.43
C ASN A 76 -14.62 1.69 1.45
N GLY A 77 -14.11 0.51 1.11
CA GLY A 77 -14.83 -0.76 1.29
C GLY A 77 -15.14 -1.05 2.75
N MET A 78 -14.13 -0.98 3.63
CA MET A 78 -14.29 -1.19 5.07
C MET A 78 -15.18 -0.16 5.73
N ARG A 79 -15.14 1.11 5.28
CA ARG A 79 -16.10 2.13 5.72
C ARG A 79 -17.53 1.69 5.44
N THR A 80 -17.81 1.20 4.23
CA THR A 80 -19.14 0.69 3.85
C THR A 80 -19.56 -0.45 4.77
N ILE A 81 -18.68 -1.43 5.02
CA ILE A 81 -18.95 -2.54 5.94
C ILE A 81 -19.25 -2.03 7.36
N VAL A 82 -18.46 -1.10 7.89
CA VAL A 82 -18.72 -0.53 9.22
C VAL A 82 -20.03 0.26 9.24
N ASP A 83 -20.33 0.99 8.16
CA ASP A 83 -21.56 1.76 8.03
C ASP A 83 -22.81 0.87 8.04
N ASP A 84 -22.72 -0.31 7.41
CA ASP A 84 -23.84 -1.25 7.23
C ASP A 84 -24.02 -2.22 8.41
N TYR A 85 -22.95 -2.64 9.07
CA TYR A 85 -23.00 -3.73 10.07
C TYR A 85 -22.85 -3.27 11.53
N VAL A 86 -22.45 -2.02 11.80
CA VAL A 86 -22.19 -1.54 13.17
C VAL A 86 -23.25 -0.53 13.63
N TYR A 87 -24.25 -1.03 14.38
CA TYR A 87 -25.38 -0.22 14.86
C TYR A 87 -25.06 0.60 16.12
N ARG A 88 -24.09 0.17 16.93
CA ARG A 88 -23.72 0.88 18.17
C ARG A 88 -22.88 2.11 17.85
N ALA A 89 -23.44 3.30 18.06
CA ALA A 89 -22.80 4.57 17.69
C ALA A 89 -21.36 4.76 18.25
N LYS A 90 -21.13 4.40 19.52
CA LYS A 90 -19.79 4.48 20.13
C LYS A 90 -18.79 3.55 19.43
N LEU A 91 -19.18 2.30 19.20
CA LEU A 91 -18.33 1.31 18.52
C LEU A 91 -18.05 1.72 17.08
N LYS A 92 -19.08 2.18 16.34
CA LYS A 92 -18.93 2.70 14.98
C LYS A 92 -17.91 3.84 14.92
N LYS A 93 -17.99 4.80 15.84
CA LYS A 93 -17.04 5.93 15.91
C LYS A 93 -15.61 5.45 16.16
N VAL A 94 -15.41 4.48 17.07
CA VAL A 94 -14.09 3.90 17.35
C VAL A 94 -13.54 3.16 16.14
N LEU A 95 -14.34 2.33 15.48
CA LEU A 95 -13.92 1.56 14.30
C LEU A 95 -13.57 2.46 13.12
N LEU A 96 -14.40 3.47 12.82
CA LEU A 96 -14.08 4.44 11.77
C LEU A 96 -12.84 5.28 12.12
N GLY A 97 -12.68 5.67 13.39
CA GLY A 97 -11.48 6.37 13.86
C GLY A 97 -10.21 5.53 13.70
N GLY A 98 -10.26 4.26 14.11
CA GLY A 98 -9.16 3.31 13.95
C GLY A 98 -8.86 3.02 12.48
N LEU A 99 -9.88 2.87 11.63
CA LEU A 99 -9.74 2.69 10.19
C LEU A 99 -9.02 3.88 9.56
N TYR A 100 -9.47 5.12 9.78
CA TYR A 100 -8.81 6.28 9.19
C TYR A 100 -7.41 6.52 9.78
N GLY A 101 -7.21 6.22 11.06
CA GLY A 101 -5.91 6.28 11.71
C GLY A 101 -4.91 5.29 11.10
N SER A 102 -5.30 4.03 10.92
CA SER A 102 -4.44 3.01 10.29
C SER A 102 -4.20 3.31 8.82
N THR A 103 -5.20 3.78 8.07
CA THR A 103 -5.03 4.26 6.69
C THR A 103 -3.96 5.34 6.59
N ALA A 104 -4.05 6.39 7.42
CA ALA A 104 -3.07 7.46 7.41
C ALA A 104 -1.67 6.96 7.78
N LEU A 105 -1.57 6.11 8.81
CA LEU A 105 -0.30 5.51 9.23
C LEU A 105 0.34 4.69 8.11
N LEU A 106 -0.42 3.78 7.48
CA LEU A 106 0.09 2.89 6.42
C LEU A 106 0.51 3.69 5.18
N LEU A 107 -0.26 4.70 4.79
CA LEU A 107 0.10 5.56 3.65
C LEU A 107 1.37 6.35 3.92
N VAL A 108 1.48 6.99 5.08
CA VAL A 108 2.66 7.80 5.42
C VAL A 108 3.90 6.92 5.60
N LEU A 109 3.81 5.88 6.42
CA LEU A 109 4.94 4.99 6.69
C LEU A 109 5.37 4.24 5.43
N GLY A 110 4.43 3.70 4.67
CA GLY A 110 4.74 2.99 3.42
C GLY A 110 5.37 3.90 2.37
N THR A 111 4.85 5.12 2.20
CA THR A 111 5.44 6.10 1.27
C THR A 111 6.84 6.50 1.71
N LEU A 112 7.05 6.71 3.02
CA LEU A 112 8.38 7.01 3.56
C LEU A 112 9.35 5.88 3.21
N VAL A 113 9.02 4.63 3.55
CA VAL A 113 9.87 3.47 3.28
C VAL A 113 10.20 3.34 1.80
N LEU A 114 9.23 3.51 0.90
CA LEU A 114 9.46 3.35 -0.54
C LEU A 114 10.42 4.39 -1.14
N PHE A 115 10.49 5.60 -0.57
CA PHE A 115 11.29 6.70 -1.12
C PHE A 115 12.52 7.06 -0.28
N THR A 116 12.64 6.53 0.93
CA THR A 116 13.78 6.80 1.81
C THR A 116 14.57 5.56 2.20
N LEU A 117 14.24 4.39 1.64
CA LEU A 117 15.09 3.21 1.80
C LEU A 117 16.42 3.45 1.10
N ASP A 118 17.51 3.40 1.86
CA ASP A 118 18.86 3.33 1.31
C ASP A 118 19.13 1.87 0.88
N PRO A 119 19.41 1.60 -0.41
CA PRO A 119 19.73 0.25 -0.86
C PRO A 119 21.12 -0.21 -0.40
N CYS A 120 22.02 0.72 -0.02
CA CYS A 120 23.39 0.43 0.41
C CYS A 120 23.71 1.12 1.76
N PRO A 121 23.00 0.77 2.85
CA PRO A 121 23.21 1.39 4.15
C PRO A 121 24.63 1.13 4.68
N ALA A 122 25.26 2.19 5.19
CA ALA A 122 26.63 2.12 5.71
C ALA A 122 26.74 1.15 6.91
N GLY A 123 27.82 0.36 6.94
CA GLY A 123 28.11 -0.57 8.04
C GLY A 123 27.30 -1.87 8.00
N SER A 124 26.58 -2.15 6.91
CA SER A 124 25.87 -3.42 6.72
C SER A 124 26.78 -4.56 6.25
N PRO A 125 26.57 -5.80 6.72
CA PRO A 125 27.29 -6.98 6.22
C PRO A 125 27.14 -7.17 4.72
N ALA A 126 28.24 -7.49 4.03
CA ALA A 126 28.28 -7.61 2.57
C ALA A 126 27.37 -8.73 2.02
N ASP A 127 27.14 -9.78 2.80
CA ASP A 127 26.27 -10.91 2.47
C ASP A 127 24.77 -10.54 2.47
N LEU A 128 24.41 -9.42 3.10
CA LEU A 128 23.02 -8.94 3.16
C LEU A 128 22.72 -7.86 2.12
N LEU A 129 23.72 -7.37 1.38
CA LEU A 129 23.59 -6.25 0.47
C LEU A 129 23.41 -6.70 -0.99
N PRO A 130 22.71 -5.92 -1.82
CA PRO A 130 22.71 -6.12 -3.27
C PRO A 130 24.15 -6.09 -3.84
N SER A 131 24.40 -6.89 -4.88
CA SER A 131 25.74 -7.05 -5.48
C SER A 131 26.33 -5.78 -6.11
N PHE A 132 25.51 -4.75 -6.34
CA PHE A 132 25.95 -3.45 -6.84
C PHE A 132 26.42 -2.49 -5.73
N CYS A 133 26.18 -2.79 -4.45
CA CYS A 133 26.68 -1.98 -3.35
C CYS A 133 28.20 -2.16 -3.23
N SER A 134 28.94 -1.05 -3.17
CA SER A 134 30.38 -1.10 -2.88
C SER A 134 30.60 -1.52 -1.43
N VAL A 135 31.39 -2.57 -1.21
CA VAL A 135 31.81 -2.98 0.12
C VAL A 135 32.78 -1.91 0.65
N SER A 136 32.34 -1.08 1.58
CA SER A 136 33.18 -0.10 2.28
C SER A 136 32.98 -0.22 3.78
#